data_AF-A0A937PXM3-F1
#
_entry.id   AF-A0A937PXM3-F1
#
_cell.length_a   1.000
_cell.length_b   1.000
_cell.length_c   1.000
_cell.angle_alpha   90.00
_cell.angle_beta   90.00
_cell.angle_gamma   90.00
#
_symmetry.space_group_name_H-M   'P 1'
#
loop_
_entity.id
_entity.type
_entity.pdbx_description
1 polymer ?
#
loop_
_entity_poly.entity_id
_entity_poly.type
_entity_poly.pdbx_seq_one_letter_code
_entity_poly.pdbx_strand_id
1 'polypeptide(L)' 'MELRMSRKERDRLKVMAALAERRLRQSDAAWRLGLSERQVRRILGRYRAEGDAGLVHRARGRPSNRRLPAKTRERAL' A
#
# COMPACT_ATOMS: atom_id res chain seq x y z
N MET A 1 -6.54 3.54 15.80
CA MET A 1 -5.56 4.24 14.95
C MET A 1 -6.09 4.25 13.53
N GLU A 2 -6.50 5.40 13.00
CA GLU A 2 -7.12 5.48 11.67
C GLU A 2 -6.04 5.35 10.58
N LEU A 3 -6.13 4.33 9.72
CA LEU A 3 -5.23 4.17 8.58
C LEU A 3 -5.67 5.14 7.48
N ARG A 4 -5.04 6.32 7.43
CA ARG A 4 -5.29 7.28 6.35
C ARG A 4 -4.82 6.69 5.03
N MET A 5 -5.75 6.21 4.21
CA MET A 5 -5.52 5.59 2.90
C MET A 5 -5.89 6.53 1.75
N SER A 6 -5.09 6.49 0.68
CA SER A 6 -5.47 7.02 -0.63
C SER A 6 -6.62 6.21 -1.24
N ARG A 7 -7.32 6.78 -2.22
CA ARG A 7 -8.38 6.07 -2.96
C ARG A 7 -7.87 4.76 -3.58
N LYS A 8 -6.68 4.78 -4.17
CA LYS A 8 -6.02 3.60 -4.75
C LYS A 8 -5.77 2.48 -3.73
N GLU A 9 -5.41 2.83 -2.49
CA GLU A 9 -5.21 1.84 -1.42
C GLU A 9 -6.55 1.27 -0.93
N ARG A 10 -7.59 2.10 -0.85
CA ARG A 10 -8.96 1.63 -0.56
C ARG A 10 -9.52 0.70 -1.64
N ASP A 11 -9.26 1.00 -2.92
CA ASP A 11 -9.69 0.13 -4.02
C ASP A 11 -8.96 -1.22 -3.96
N ARG A 12 -7.66 -1.22 -3.64
CA ARG A 12 -6.90 -2.45 -3.40
C ARG A 12 -7.43 -3.24 -2.21
N LEU A 13 -7.83 -2.58 -1.13
CA LEU A 13 -8.38 -3.24 0.05
C LEU A 13 -9.60 -4.10 -0.30
N LYS A 14 -10.54 -3.54 -1.08
CA LYS A 14 -11.72 -4.30 -1.55
C LYS A 14 -11.33 -5.52 -2.39
N VAL A 15 -10.37 -5.35 -3.31
CA VAL A 15 -9.91 -6.44 -4.18
C VAL A 15 -9.16 -7.52 -3.38
N MET A 16 -8.32 -7.12 -2.42
CA MET A 16 -7.56 -8.07 -1.59
C MET A 16 -8.46 -8.84 -0.62
N ALA A 17 -9.48 -8.20 -0.04
CA ALA A 17 -10.49 -8.88 0.77
C ALA A 17 -11.20 -9.97 -0.05
N ALA A 18 -11.68 -9.65 -1.25
CA ALA A 18 -12.33 -10.64 -2.13
C ALA A 18 -11.39 -11.80 -2.54
N LEU A 19 -10.10 -11.52 -2.77
CA LEU A 19 -9.09 -12.55 -3.02
C LEU A 19 -8.84 -13.44 -1.79
N ALA A 20 -8.80 -12.85 -0.60
CA ALA A 20 -8.60 -13.59 0.66
C ALA A 20 -9.77 -14.53 0.95
N GLU A 21 -10.99 -14.09 0.66
CA GLU A 21 -12.23 -14.86 0.76
C GLU A 21 -12.44 -15.84 -0.41
N ARG A 22 -11.49 -15.92 -1.36
CA ARG A 22 -11.56 -16.76 -2.57
C ARG A 22 -12.75 -16.47 -3.48
N ARG A 23 -13.32 -15.26 -3.39
CA ARG A 23 -14.44 -14.78 -4.23
C ARG A 23 -13.99 -14.14 -5.55
N LEU A 24 -12.68 -13.96 -5.74
CA LEU A 24 -12.08 -13.37 -6.92
C LEU A 24 -10.82 -14.15 -7.31
N ARG A 25 -10.51 -14.28 -8.61
CA ARG A 25 -9.25 -14.89 -9.08
C ARG A 25 -8.14 -13.84 -9.16
N GLN A 26 -6.88 -14.28 -9.02
CA GLN A 26 -5.72 -13.38 -9.10
C GLN A 26 -5.58 -12.73 -10.49
N SER A 27 -5.96 -13.42 -11.55
CA SER A 27 -6.01 -12.91 -12.94
C SER A 27 -6.99 -11.73 -13.07
N ASP A 28 -8.18 -11.87 -12.51
CA ASP A 28 -9.23 -10.85 -12.61
C ASP A 28 -8.86 -9.61 -11.77
N ALA A 29 -8.26 -9.86 -10.60
CA ALA A 29 -7.70 -8.79 -9.77
C ALA A 29 -6.56 -8.05 -10.48
N ALA A 30 -5.70 -8.76 -11.22
CA ALA A 30 -4.61 -8.18 -11.98
C ALA A 30 -5.15 -7.23 -13.07
N TRP A 31 -6.13 -7.70 -13.85
CA TRP A 31 -6.82 -6.87 -14.84
C TRP A 31 -7.49 -5.64 -14.21
N ARG A 32 -8.29 -5.83 -13.15
CA ARG A 32 -9.01 -4.74 -12.46
C ARG A 32 -8.10 -3.69 -11.86
N LEU A 33 -6.92 -4.09 -11.39
CA LEU A 33 -5.95 -3.18 -10.76
C LEU A 33 -4.92 -2.61 -11.75
N GLY A 34 -4.90 -3.07 -13.01
CA GLY A 34 -3.85 -2.74 -13.98
C GLY A 34 -2.46 -3.17 -13.49
N LEU A 35 -2.37 -4.35 -12.87
CA LEU A 35 -1.15 -4.91 -12.30
C LEU A 35 -0.86 -6.28 -12.90
N SER A 36 0.38 -6.77 -12.77
CA SER A 36 0.67 -8.17 -13.06
C SER A 36 0.20 -9.08 -11.93
N GLU A 37 -0.07 -10.35 -12.24
CA GLU A 37 -0.42 -11.34 -11.22
C GLU A 37 0.65 -11.49 -10.14
N ARG A 38 1.94 -11.34 -10.49
CA ARG A 38 3.04 -11.34 -9.51
C ARG A 38 2.91 -10.19 -8.52
N GLN A 39 2.55 -9.00 -9.00
CA GLN A 39 2.31 -7.83 -8.14
C GLN A 39 1.09 -8.06 -7.25
N VAL A 40 0.01 -8.61 -7.79
CA VAL A 40 -1.19 -9.00 -7.03
C VAL A 40 -0.83 -9.98 -5.92
N ARG A 41 -0.11 -11.07 -6.24
CA ARG A 41 0.32 -12.07 -5.27
C ARG A 41 1.16 -11.46 -4.14
N ARG A 42 2.10 -10.57 -4.47
CA ARG A 42 2.92 -9.85 -3.48
C ARG A 42 2.10 -8.90 -2.59
N ILE A 43 1.07 -8.26 -3.14
CA ILE A 43 0.17 -7.41 -2.36
C ILE A 43 -0.69 -8.28 -1.45
N LEU A 44 -1.26 -9.37 -1.97
CA LEU A 44 -2.07 -10.31 -1.21
C LEU A 44 -1.29 -10.97 -0.07
N GLY A 45 -0.03 -11.33 -0.30
CA GLY A 45 0.85 -11.85 0.76
C GLY A 45 1.04 -10.85 1.90
N ARG A 46 1.27 -9.56 1.58
CA ARG A 46 1.36 -8.51 2.59
C ARG A 46 0.04 -8.27 3.31
N TYR A 47 -1.06 -8.24 2.58
CA TYR A 47 -2.40 -8.11 3.17
C TYR A 47 -2.70 -9.24 4.16
N ARG A 48 -2.31 -10.48 3.84
CA ARG A 48 -2.48 -11.62 4.76
C ARG A 48 -1.60 -11.53 6.01
N ALA A 49 -0.41 -10.94 5.90
CA ALA A 49 0.52 -10.83 7.02
C ALA A 49 0.25 -9.62 7.92
N GLU A 50 -0.13 -8.49 7.34
CA GLU A 50 -0.19 -7.17 8.00
C GLU A 50 -1.63 -6.60 8.03
N GLY A 51 -2.61 -7.29 7.44
CA GLY A 51 -3.97 -6.77 7.26
C GLY A 51 -4.00 -5.53 6.38
N ASP A 52 -4.91 -4.61 6.70
CA ASP A 52 -5.08 -3.33 6.00
C ASP A 52 -3.82 -2.46 6.01
N ALA A 53 -3.00 -2.56 7.07
CA ALA A 53 -1.76 -1.83 7.20
C ALA A 53 -0.75 -2.21 6.10
N GLY A 54 -0.76 -3.45 5.62
CA GLY A 54 0.11 -3.93 4.54
C GLY A 54 -0.17 -3.30 3.17
N LEU A 55 -1.31 -2.62 3.03
CA LEU A 55 -1.72 -1.94 1.80
C LEU A 55 -1.33 -0.45 1.80
N VAL A 56 -1.03 0.11 2.98
CA VAL A 56 -0.60 1.50 3.12
C VAL A 56 0.81 1.68 2.56
N HIS A 57 1.02 2.80 1.87
CA HIS A 57 2.33 3.19 1.37
C HIS A 57 3.34 3.27 2.51
N ARG A 58 4.38 2.43 2.49
CA ARG A 58 5.34 2.27 3.60
C ARG A 58 6.19 3.51 3.89
N ALA A 59 6.28 4.47 2.97
CA ALA A 59 6.93 5.76 3.24
C ALA A 59 5.98 6.78 3.89
N ARG A 60 4.69 6.48 4.04
CA ARG A 60 3.74 7.36 4.73
C ARG A 60 4.17 7.52 6.18
N GLY A 61 4.34 8.75 6.61
CA GLY A 61 4.86 9.09 7.95
C GLY A 61 6.38 8.96 8.11
N ARG A 62 7.13 8.51 7.10
CA ARG A 62 8.59 8.48 7.13
C ARG A 62 9.19 9.73 6.49
N PRO A 63 10.18 10.38 7.11
CA PRO A 63 10.93 11.45 6.47
C PRO A 63 11.70 10.92 5.25
N SER A 64 11.95 11.81 4.28
CA SER A 64 12.79 11.47 3.12
C SER A 64 14.19 11.09 3.57
N ASN A 65 14.78 10.09 2.93
CA ASN A 65 16.20 9.72 3.14
C ASN A 65 17.16 10.86 2.77
N ARG A 66 16.71 11.86 1.99
CA ARG A 66 17.47 13.07 1.62
C ARG A 66 17.16 14.27 2.52
N ARG A 67 16.38 14.09 3.60
CA ARG A 67 16.02 15.18 4.50
C ARG A 67 17.29 15.71 5.18
N LEU A 68 17.58 17.00 4.96
CA LEU A 68 18.66 17.69 5.67
C LEU A 68 18.39 17.69 7.18
N PRO A 69 19.44 17.63 8.03
CA PRO A 69 19.29 17.78 9.47
C PRO A 69 18.50 19.05 9.80
N ALA A 70 17.66 19.00 10.83
CA ALA A 70 16.80 20.13 11.20
C ALA A 70 17.59 21.45 11.37
N LYS A 71 18.79 21.37 11.96
CA LYS A 71 19.74 22.49 12.12
C LYS A 71 20.13 23.18 10.81
N THR A 72 20.26 22.44 9.71
CA THR A 72 20.62 23.01 8.40
C THR A 72 19.42 23.69 7.74
N ARG A 73 18.20 23.23 8.03
CA ARG A 73 16.96 23.81 7.50
C ARG A 73 16.59 25.13 8.17
N GLU A 74 16.81 25.27 9.47
CA GLU A 74 16.56 26.53 10.20
C GLU A 74 17.51 27.66 9.78
N ARG A 75 18.74 27.35 9.37
CA ARG A 75 19.71 28.34 8.88
C ARG A 75 19.41 28.89 7.48
N ALA A 76 18.47 28.31 6.75
CA ALA A 76 18.15 28.65 5.36
C ALA A 76 16.82 29.40 5.21
N LEU A 77 16.13 29.68 6.32
CA LEU A 77 14.97 30.57 6.42
C LEU A 77 15.42 31.91 7.02
#